data_AF-A0A732RGF0-F1
#
_entry.id   AF-A0A732RGF0-F1
#
_cell.length_a   1.000
_cell.length_b   1.000
_cell.length_c   1.000
_cell.angle_alpha   90.00
_cell.angle_beta   90.00
_cell.angle_gamma   90.00
#
_symmetry.space_group_name_H-M   'P 1'
#
loop_
_entity.id
_entity.type
_entity.pdbx_description
1 polymer ?
#
loop_
_entity_poly.entity_id
_entity_poly.type
_entity_poly.pdbx_seq_one_letter_code
_entity_poly.pdbx_strand_id
1 'polypeptide(L)'
;MAILKAGQLFLEADKVGCYDLSTNSGCIYLDADMIITEKLGSIYIPDGIAVHVERIDGRASMENGIIAVDRNNHPALLAGLEIMHTKFDADPYSDGVCNGIRKHFNYSLNEDYNSFCDFIEFKHD
;
A
#
# COMPACT_ATOMS: atom_id res chain seq x y z
N MET A 1 -5.74 4.91 -7.19
CA MET A 1 -6.91 4.22 -7.82
C MET A 1 -6.61 2.80 -8.30
N ALA A 2 -5.57 2.55 -9.09
CA ALA A 2 -5.28 1.19 -9.62
C ALA A 2 -5.21 0.11 -8.51
N ILE A 3 -4.57 0.42 -7.39
CA ILE A 3 -4.44 -0.52 -6.27
C ILE A 3 -5.76 -0.76 -5.51
N LEU A 4 -6.72 0.16 -5.56
CA LEU A 4 -8.07 -0.12 -5.07
C LEU A 4 -8.76 -1.20 -5.92
N LYS A 5 -8.47 -1.28 -7.23
CA LYS A 5 -8.93 -2.39 -8.08
C LYS A 5 -8.11 -3.66 -7.87
N ALA A 6 -6.80 -3.54 -7.61
CA ALA A 6 -5.89 -4.66 -7.41
C ALA A 6 -6.05 -5.74 -8.50
N GLY A 7 -6.20 -7.02 -8.14
CA GLY A 7 -6.37 -8.12 -9.10
C GLY A 7 -7.58 -7.94 -10.04
N GLN A 8 -8.64 -7.24 -9.59
CA GLN A 8 -9.80 -6.94 -10.43
C GLN A 8 -9.44 -6.09 -11.66
N LEU A 9 -8.38 -5.28 -11.58
CA LEU A 9 -7.90 -4.48 -12.71
C LEU A 9 -7.52 -5.36 -13.91
N PHE A 10 -6.95 -6.54 -13.66
CA PHE A 10 -6.54 -7.49 -14.70
C PHE A 10 -7.75 -8.20 -15.32
N LEU A 11 -8.73 -8.56 -14.49
CA LEU A 11 -9.97 -9.21 -14.93
C LEU A 11 -10.82 -8.24 -15.77
N GLU A 12 -10.96 -6.98 -15.36
CA GLU A 12 -11.69 -5.96 -16.10
C GLU A 12 -11.04 -5.60 -17.44
N ALA A 13 -9.72 -5.71 -17.53
CA ALA A 13 -8.98 -5.51 -18.75
C ALA A 13 -8.99 -6.74 -19.68
N ASP A 14 -9.73 -7.79 -19.33
CA ASP A 14 -9.86 -9.06 -20.04
C ASP A 14 -8.50 -9.66 -20.43
N LYS A 15 -7.57 -9.65 -19.48
CA LYS A 15 -6.21 -10.14 -19.71
C LYS A 15 -6.20 -11.66 -19.86
N VAL A 16 -5.61 -12.13 -20.96
CA VAL A 16 -5.38 -13.55 -21.23
C VAL A 16 -4.24 -14.07 -20.34
N GLY A 17 -4.36 -15.30 -19.84
CA GLY A 17 -3.32 -15.95 -19.02
C GLY A 17 -3.42 -15.71 -17.51
N CYS A 18 -4.41 -14.93 -17.05
CA CYS A 18 -4.62 -14.61 -15.64
C CYS A 18 -5.54 -15.62 -14.89
N TYR A 19 -5.35 -16.93 -15.13
CA TYR A 19 -6.26 -17.96 -14.62
C TYR A 19 -6.24 -18.13 -13.10
N ASP A 20 -5.17 -17.70 -12.44
CA ASP A 20 -4.98 -17.82 -10.99
C ASP A 20 -5.55 -16.63 -10.20
N LEU A 21 -6.01 -15.57 -10.89
CA LEU A 21 -6.59 -14.39 -10.24
C LEU A 21 -8.08 -14.60 -9.94
N SER A 22 -8.48 -14.17 -8.75
CA SER A 22 -9.86 -14.12 -8.29
C SER A 22 -10.34 -12.67 -8.18
N THR A 23 -11.65 -12.46 -8.01
CA THR A 23 -12.24 -11.11 -7.89
C THR A 23 -11.72 -10.32 -6.69
N ASN A 24 -11.24 -10.99 -5.64
CA ASN A 24 -10.75 -10.37 -4.42
C ASN A 24 -9.22 -10.41 -4.32
N SER A 25 -8.52 -10.84 -5.37
CA SER A 25 -7.06 -10.93 -5.35
C SER A 25 -6.40 -9.56 -5.13
N GLY A 26 -5.37 -9.56 -4.30
CA GLY A 26 -4.51 -8.42 -4.02
C GLY A 26 -3.63 -7.99 -5.19
N CYS A 27 -2.67 -7.10 -4.90
CA CYS A 27 -1.70 -6.59 -5.86
C CYS A 27 -0.47 -6.04 -5.12
N ILE A 28 0.70 -6.20 -5.72
CA ILE A 28 1.94 -5.55 -5.27
C ILE A 28 2.33 -4.55 -6.35
N TYR A 29 2.25 -3.26 -6.02
CA TYR A 29 2.83 -2.18 -6.81
C TYR A 29 4.28 -1.97 -6.41
N LEU A 30 5.13 -1.78 -7.41
CA LEU A 30 6.55 -1.48 -7.28
C LEU A 30 6.89 -0.36 -8.26
N ASP A 31 7.62 0.65 -7.80
CA ASP A 31 8.31 1.58 -8.69
C ASP A 31 9.33 0.82 -9.56
N ALA A 32 9.61 1.34 -10.75
CA ALA A 32 10.42 0.62 -11.74
C ALA A 32 11.90 0.47 -11.35
N ASP A 33 12.37 1.22 -10.36
CA ASP A 33 13.71 1.13 -9.76
C ASP A 33 13.80 0.10 -8.62
N MET A 34 12.69 -0.54 -8.22
CA MET A 34 12.69 -1.67 -7.31
C MET A 34 13.19 -2.94 -8.01
N ILE A 35 14.50 -3.17 -7.95
CA ILE A 35 15.16 -4.31 -8.60
C ILE A 35 14.89 -5.60 -7.81
N ILE A 36 14.15 -6.53 -8.41
CA ILE A 36 13.90 -7.85 -7.86
C ILE A 36 15.10 -8.78 -8.18
N THR A 37 15.79 -9.25 -7.16
CA THR A 37 16.99 -10.10 -7.26
C THR A 37 16.63 -11.59 -7.31
N GLU A 38 15.61 -12.01 -6.54
CA GLU A 38 15.07 -13.37 -6.50
C GLU A 38 13.54 -13.38 -6.43
N LYS A 39 12.93 -14.57 -6.54
CA LYS A 39 11.46 -14.68 -6.42
C LYS A 39 11.01 -14.24 -5.02
N LEU A 40 10.00 -13.38 -4.97
CA LEU A 40 9.50 -12.84 -3.70
C LEU A 40 8.90 -13.90 -2.76
N GLY A 41 8.31 -14.96 -3.32
CA GLY A 41 7.62 -15.99 -2.54
C GLY A 41 6.32 -15.47 -1.90
N SER A 42 5.91 -16.09 -0.79
CA SER A 42 4.79 -15.62 0.02
C SER A 42 5.26 -14.58 1.03
N ILE A 43 4.54 -13.47 1.14
CA ILE A 43 4.87 -12.35 2.03
C ILE A 43 3.74 -12.19 3.05
N TYR A 44 4.11 -11.94 4.30
CA TYR A 44 3.17 -11.62 5.37
C TYR A 44 3.21 -10.10 5.63
N ILE A 45 2.07 -9.44 5.47
CA ILE A 45 1.93 -7.99 5.66
C ILE A 45 0.81 -7.70 6.67
N PRO A 46 0.94 -6.68 7.53
CA PRO A 46 0.00 -6.41 8.61
C PRO A 46 -1.38 -6.02 8.09
N ASP A 47 -2.41 -6.74 8.54
CA ASP A 47 -3.81 -6.59 8.11
C ASP A 47 -4.03 -6.62 6.58
N GLY A 48 -3.07 -7.15 5.83
CA GLY A 48 -3.15 -7.21 4.37
C GLY A 48 -2.66 -5.95 3.65
N ILE A 49 -1.93 -5.04 4.30
CA ILE A 49 -1.27 -3.90 3.63
C ILE A 49 0.14 -3.64 4.16
N ALA A 50 1.08 -3.30 3.28
CA ALA A 50 2.39 -2.75 3.64
C ALA A 50 2.88 -1.79 2.54
N VAL A 51 3.76 -0.86 2.92
CA VAL A 51 4.28 0.17 2.01
C VAL A 51 5.79 0.32 2.11
N HIS A 52 6.40 0.96 1.12
CA HIS A 52 7.81 1.33 1.20
C HIS A 52 8.06 2.27 2.38
N VAL A 53 9.21 2.15 3.03
CA VAL A 53 9.66 3.08 4.06
C VAL A 53 11.08 3.51 3.74
N GLU A 54 11.27 4.80 3.50
CA GLU A 54 12.59 5.38 3.33
C GLU A 54 13.11 5.88 4.69
N ARG A 55 14.43 5.79 4.91
CA ARG A 55 15.08 6.24 6.14
C ARG A 55 16.23 7.19 5.83
N ILE A 56 16.09 8.43 6.28
CA ILE A 56 17.10 9.48 6.13
C ILE A 56 17.43 10.04 7.51
N ASP A 57 18.71 10.03 7.89
CA ASP A 57 19.20 10.58 9.17
C ASP A 57 18.42 10.11 10.41
N GLY A 58 18.02 8.82 10.43
CA GLY A 58 17.27 8.21 11.53
C GLY A 58 15.78 8.57 11.57
N ARG A 59 15.26 9.27 10.57
CA ARG A 59 13.83 9.52 10.38
C ARG A 59 13.28 8.58 9.32
N ALA A 60 12.22 7.87 9.66
CA ALA A 60 11.47 7.06 8.71
C ALA A 60 10.33 7.89 8.08
N SER A 61 10.05 7.63 6.80
CA SER A 61 8.89 8.15 6.08
C SER A 61 8.22 6.99 5.33
N MET A 62 6.89 6.94 5.35
CA MET A 62 6.16 6.04 4.47
C MET A 62 6.23 6.61 3.06
N GLU A 63 6.57 5.76 2.10
CA GLU A 63 6.65 6.10 0.69
C GLU A 63 5.69 5.23 -0.13
N ASN A 64 5.27 5.73 -1.28
CA ASN A 64 4.35 5.02 -2.17
C ASN A 64 5.05 4.21 -3.28
N GLY A 65 6.39 4.12 -3.25
CA GLY A 65 7.15 3.35 -4.23
C GLY A 65 6.97 1.83 -4.13
N ILE A 66 6.44 1.35 -3.00
CA ILE A 66 5.89 0.00 -2.87
C ILE A 66 4.53 0.14 -2.19
N ILE A 67 3.50 -0.51 -2.76
CA ILE A 67 2.20 -0.68 -2.10
C ILE A 67 1.76 -2.12 -2.33
N ALA A 68 1.81 -2.93 -1.28
CA ALA A 68 1.29 -4.28 -1.28
C ALA A 68 -0.08 -4.32 -0.59
N VAL A 69 -1.07 -4.92 -1.24
CA VAL A 69 -2.38 -5.21 -0.65
C VAL A 69 -2.76 -6.67 -0.90
N ASP A 70 -3.38 -7.32 0.07
CA ASP A 70 -3.85 -8.71 -0.05
C ASP A 70 -5.20 -8.84 -0.77
N ARG A 71 -5.96 -7.73 -0.85
CA ARG A 71 -7.30 -7.65 -1.44
C ARG A 71 -7.56 -6.34 -2.17
N ASN A 72 -8.47 -6.37 -3.15
CA ASN A 72 -9.05 -5.16 -3.72
C ASN A 72 -9.85 -4.38 -2.66
N ASN A 73 -10.07 -3.08 -2.89
CA ASN A 73 -10.78 -2.18 -1.99
C ASN A 73 -10.27 -2.24 -0.54
N HIS A 74 -8.95 -2.37 -0.36
CA HIS A 74 -8.34 -2.46 0.98
C HIS A 74 -8.78 -1.27 1.85
N PRO A 75 -9.26 -1.48 3.10
CA PRO A 75 -9.85 -0.42 3.92
C PRO A 75 -8.94 0.79 4.16
N ALA A 76 -7.63 0.59 4.31
CA ALA A 76 -6.68 1.70 4.41
C ALA A 76 -6.66 2.63 3.18
N LEU A 77 -6.78 2.08 1.98
CA LEU A 77 -6.84 2.88 0.75
C LEU A 77 -8.22 3.52 0.56
N LEU A 78 -9.29 2.87 1.04
CA LEU A 78 -10.63 3.48 1.08
C LEU A 78 -10.68 4.65 2.06
N ALA A 79 -10.03 4.53 3.21
CA ALA A 79 -9.89 5.63 4.19
C ALA A 79 -9.10 6.80 3.58
N GLY A 80 -8.04 6.53 2.82
CA GLY A 80 -7.33 7.54 2.05
C GLY A 80 -8.22 8.20 0.99
N LEU A 81 -8.98 7.41 0.23
CA LEU A 81 -9.94 7.91 -0.76
C LEU A 81 -11.03 8.79 -0.14
N GLU A 82 -11.51 8.43 1.06
CA GLU A 82 -12.46 9.24 1.83
C GLU A 82 -11.86 10.61 2.18
N ILE A 83 -10.59 10.68 2.59
CA ILE A 83 -9.89 11.94 2.81
C ILE A 83 -9.83 12.75 1.51
N MET A 84 -9.46 12.11 0.40
CA MET A 84 -9.38 12.76 -0.92
C MET A 84 -10.72 13.34 -1.38
N HIS A 85 -11.84 12.70 -1.04
CA HIS A 85 -13.18 13.19 -1.38
C HIS A 85 -13.67 14.32 -0.47
N THR A 86 -13.05 14.54 0.69
CA THR A 86 -13.57 15.45 1.73
C THR A 86 -12.67 16.66 1.99
N LYS A 87 -11.36 16.48 1.94
CA LYS A 87 -10.37 17.54 2.19
C LYS A 87 -10.14 18.33 0.90
N PHE A 88 -10.30 19.65 0.98
CA PHE A 88 -9.91 20.56 -0.10
C PHE A 88 -8.38 20.51 -0.30
N ASP A 89 -7.94 20.43 -1.56
CA ASP A 89 -6.52 20.35 -1.93
C ASP A 89 -5.78 19.15 -1.32
N ALA A 90 -6.48 18.00 -1.25
CA ALA A 90 -5.88 16.76 -0.78
C ALA A 90 -4.85 16.21 -1.77
N ASP A 91 -3.72 15.74 -1.24
CA ASP A 91 -2.64 15.17 -2.04
C ASP A 91 -2.75 13.63 -2.11
N PRO A 92 -2.77 13.01 -3.31
CA PRO A 92 -2.97 11.57 -3.44
C PRO A 92 -1.93 10.70 -2.73
N TYR A 93 -0.70 11.19 -2.58
CA TYR A 93 0.37 10.48 -1.88
C TYR A 93 0.20 10.57 -0.36
N SER A 94 0.23 11.79 0.18
CA SER A 94 0.23 12.00 1.62
C SER A 94 -1.15 11.80 2.24
N ASP A 95 -2.23 12.21 1.58
CA ASP A 95 -3.59 12.00 2.08
C ASP A 95 -4.17 10.66 1.63
N GLY A 96 -4.04 10.35 0.34
CA GLY A 96 -4.63 9.16 -0.27
C GLY A 96 -3.97 7.83 0.12
N VAL A 97 -2.70 7.85 0.54
CA VAL A 97 -1.97 6.65 1.01
C VAL A 97 -1.57 6.80 2.47
N CYS A 98 -0.67 7.74 2.78
CA CYS A 98 -0.05 7.80 4.11
C CYS A 98 -1.06 8.08 5.23
N ASN A 99 -1.92 9.10 5.08
CA ASN A 99 -2.94 9.42 6.08
C ASN A 99 -4.08 8.39 6.10
N GLY A 100 -4.40 7.76 4.98
CA GLY A 100 -5.33 6.63 4.93
C GLY A 100 -4.87 5.45 5.77
N ILE A 101 -3.59 5.07 5.65
CA ILE A 101 -2.93 4.04 6.45
C ILE A 101 -2.91 4.42 7.94
N ARG A 102 -2.51 5.64 8.27
CA ARG A 102 -2.53 6.15 9.66
C ARG A 102 -3.94 6.08 10.26
N LYS A 103 -4.96 6.47 9.51
CA LYS A 103 -6.36 6.39 9.95
C LYS A 103 -6.81 4.94 10.19
N HIS A 104 -6.45 4.02 9.29
CA HIS A 104 -6.81 2.60 9.38
C HIS A 104 -6.21 1.91 10.61
N PHE A 105 -4.92 2.16 10.87
CA PHE A 105 -4.24 1.61 12.05
C PHE A 105 -4.38 2.47 13.30
N ASN A 106 -5.22 3.51 13.25
CA ASN A 106 -5.47 4.42 14.36
C ASN A 106 -4.18 5.05 14.95
N TYR A 107 -3.20 5.36 14.09
CA TYR A 107 -1.98 6.05 14.51
C TYR A 107 -2.33 7.43 15.08
N SER A 108 -1.80 7.72 16.26
CA SER A 108 -1.93 9.01 16.92
C SER A 108 -0.56 9.71 17.03
N LEU A 109 -0.55 11.04 17.09
CA LEU A 109 0.68 11.83 17.25
C LEU A 109 1.40 11.59 18.60
N ASN A 110 0.80 10.83 19.51
CA ASN A 110 1.40 10.45 20.78
C ASN A 110 2.25 9.17 20.68
N GLU A 111 2.20 8.48 19.54
CA GLU A 111 2.94 7.25 19.27
C GLU A 111 4.19 7.54 18.44
N ASP A 112 5.24 6.74 18.64
CA ASP A 112 6.49 6.88 17.89
C ASP A 112 6.29 6.55 16.40
N TYR A 113 6.51 7.54 15.53
CA TYR A 113 6.29 7.40 14.10
C TYR A 113 7.28 6.42 13.45
N ASN A 114 8.51 6.36 13.94
CA ASN A 114 9.51 5.43 13.43
C ASN A 114 9.07 3.98 13.70
N SER A 115 8.58 3.68 14.90
CA SER A 115 8.02 2.37 15.24
C SER A 115 6.79 2.04 14.39
N PHE A 116 5.94 3.02 14.08
CA PHE A 116 4.82 2.81 13.16
C PHE A 116 5.29 2.50 11.73
N CYS A 117 6.34 3.18 11.26
CA CYS A 117 6.96 2.87 9.98
C CYS A 117 7.55 1.44 9.98
N ASP A 118 8.24 1.03 11.04
CA ASP A 118 8.79 -0.33 11.16
C ASP A 118 7.71 -1.41 11.12
N PHE A 119 6.51 -1.10 11.66
CA PHE A 119 5.35 -1.98 11.63
C PHE A 119 4.76 -2.13 10.23
N ILE A 120 4.63 -1.03 9.47
CA ILE A 120 3.95 -1.01 8.16
C ILE A 120 4.88 -1.23 6.97
N GLU A 121 6.18 -1.30 7.22
CA GLU A 121 7.20 -1.47 6.19
C GLU A 121 7.06 -2.79 5.43
N PHE A 122 7.04 -2.69 4.12
CA PHE A 122 7.25 -3.83 3.23
C PHE A 122 8.74 -4.21 3.23
N LYS A 123 9.06 -5.37 3.81
CA LYS A 123 10.43 -5.90 3.88
C LYS A 123 10.58 -7.10 2.95
N HIS A 124 11.67 -7.11 2.17
CA HIS A 124 12.10 -8.24 1.34
C HIS A 124 13.62 -8.13 1.11
N ASP A 125 14.31 -9.28 1.05
CA ASP A 125 15.79 -9.39 0.98
C ASP A 125 16.34 -9.34 -0.45
#